data_AF-A0A3Q8ZUQ5-F1
#
_entry.id   AF-A0A3Q8ZUQ5-F1
#
_cell.length_a   1.000
_cell.length_b   1.000
_cell.length_c   1.000
_cell.angle_alpha   90.00
_cell.angle_beta   90.00
_cell.angle_gamma   90.00
#
_symmetry.space_group_name_H-M   'P 1'
#
loop_
_entity.id
_entity.type
_entity.pdbx_description
1 polymer ?
#
loop_
_entity_poly.entity_id
_entity_poly.type
_entity_poly.pdbx_seq_one_letter_code
_entity_poly.pdbx_strand_id
1 'polypeptide(L)'
;MQVSNGIYTIHRNIEGSVENAREQGAQGAPLWTMVHPVAGRTEIPKFDSSDFVPFAVSGRADLINRIIMISNRYEATESGFREYSERRLSFQDLAGPYTTLGPSGQHMTAFPEDVAAQAQMRAYELEQLITQVRDFANKDLEESKSLCSDIDKFAKAYLKGKGGFVSLGLDEVKQDVGIAAAGH
;
A
#
# COMPACT_ATOMS: atom_id res chain seq x y z
N MET A 1 -7.69 -10.38 -4.06
CA MET A 1 -8.10 -8.97 -3.79
C MET A 1 -7.41 -8.39 -2.56
N GLN A 2 -7.32 -9.10 -1.43
CA GLN A 2 -6.68 -8.57 -0.21
C GLN A 2 -5.23 -8.13 -0.42
N VAL A 3 -4.39 -8.94 -1.09
CA VAL A 3 -2.98 -8.58 -1.41
C VAL A 3 -2.91 -7.28 -2.22
N SER A 4 -3.69 -7.15 -3.29
CA SER A 4 -3.73 -5.94 -4.13
C SER A 4 -4.17 -4.70 -3.36
N ASN A 5 -5.15 -4.84 -2.46
CA ASN A 5 -5.60 -3.74 -1.60
C ASN A 5 -4.49 -3.30 -0.65
N GLY A 6 -3.77 -4.25 -0.04
CA GLY A 6 -2.65 -3.96 0.84
C GLY A 6 -1.53 -3.20 0.11
N ILE A 7 -1.14 -3.66 -1.08
CA ILE A 7 -0.17 -2.95 -1.93
C ILE A 7 -0.65 -1.53 -2.25
N TYR A 8 -1.92 -1.39 -2.65
CA TYR A 8 -2.52 -0.09 -2.94
C TYR A 8 -2.49 0.86 -1.73
N THR A 9 -2.77 0.35 -0.53
CA THR A 9 -2.71 1.15 0.71
C THR A 9 -1.30 1.69 0.97
N ILE A 10 -0.27 0.85 0.88
CA ILE A 10 1.13 1.29 1.04
C ILE A 10 1.46 2.36 -0.01
N HIS A 11 1.17 2.09 -1.28
CA HIS A 11 1.38 3.03 -2.37
C HIS A 11 0.68 4.37 -2.10
N ARG A 12 -0.60 4.35 -1.71
CA ARG A 12 -1.39 5.56 -1.47
C ARG A 12 -0.86 6.35 -0.27
N ASN A 13 -0.39 5.68 0.77
CA ASN A 13 0.24 6.34 1.92
C ASN A 13 1.51 7.08 1.52
N ILE A 14 2.35 6.47 0.68
CA ILE A 14 3.61 7.07 0.22
C ILE A 14 3.31 8.21 -0.76
N GLU A 15 2.67 7.92 -1.90
CA GLU A 15 2.43 8.93 -2.93
C GLU A 15 1.52 10.05 -2.44
N GLY A 16 0.53 9.74 -1.60
CA GLY A 16 -0.32 10.77 -1.00
C GLY A 16 0.43 11.70 -0.06
N SER A 17 1.36 11.17 0.73
CA SER A 17 2.21 12.02 1.58
C SER A 17 3.14 12.90 0.73
N VAL A 18 3.70 12.36 -0.34
CA VAL A 18 4.55 13.11 -1.29
C VAL A 18 3.75 14.21 -2.01
N GLU A 19 2.54 13.91 -2.47
CA GLU A 19 1.65 14.88 -3.12
C GLU A 19 1.31 16.03 -2.16
N ASN A 20 0.83 15.70 -0.95
CA ASN A 20 0.51 16.70 0.08
C ASN A 20 1.73 17.58 0.42
N ALA A 21 2.92 16.99 0.57
CA ALA A 21 4.13 17.74 0.87
C ALA A 21 4.53 18.70 -0.26
N ARG A 22 4.34 18.28 -1.53
CA ARG A 22 4.61 19.14 -2.69
C ARG A 22 3.62 20.30 -2.80
N GLU A 23 2.35 20.08 -2.46
CA GLU A 23 1.35 21.15 -2.38
C GLU A 23 1.69 22.18 -1.30
N GLN A 24 2.35 21.74 -0.23
CA GLN A 24 2.87 22.60 0.85
C GLN A 24 4.25 23.22 0.54
N GLY A 25 4.77 23.04 -0.69
CA GLY A 25 6.01 23.67 -1.14
C GLY A 25 7.30 22.88 -0.83
N ALA A 26 7.22 21.64 -0.35
CA ALA A 26 8.39 20.79 -0.07
C ALA A 26 8.97 20.12 -1.34
N GLN A 27 8.95 20.82 -2.47
CA GLN A 27 9.44 20.27 -3.74
C GLN A 27 10.96 20.06 -3.67
N GLY A 28 11.40 18.84 -3.98
CA GLY A 28 12.81 18.45 -3.90
C GLY A 28 13.31 18.07 -2.51
N ALA A 29 12.44 18.08 -1.49
CA ALA A 29 12.78 17.54 -0.18
C ALA A 29 13.02 16.01 -0.26
N PRO A 30 13.86 15.44 0.62
CA PRO A 30 14.03 13.98 0.72
C PRO A 30 12.71 13.26 1.04
N LEU A 31 12.50 12.07 0.49
CA LEU A 31 11.28 11.28 0.71
C LEU A 31 11.00 11.03 2.20
N TRP A 32 12.03 10.77 3.01
CA TRP A 32 11.85 10.50 4.44
C TRP A 32 11.27 11.68 5.24
N THR A 33 11.43 12.91 4.73
CA THR A 33 10.82 14.11 5.33
C THR A 33 9.36 14.29 4.93
N MET A 34 8.95 13.72 3.80
CA MET A 34 7.60 13.84 3.25
C MET A 34 6.70 12.70 3.71
N VAL A 35 7.24 11.48 3.85
CA VAL A 35 6.45 10.29 4.19
C VAL A 35 6.38 10.09 5.70
N HIS A 36 5.17 10.07 6.24
CA HIS A 36 4.94 9.87 7.67
C HIS A 36 4.96 8.39 8.06
N PRO A 37 5.39 8.05 9.30
CA PRO A 37 5.23 6.71 9.82
C PRO A 37 3.74 6.37 9.96
N VAL A 38 3.37 5.12 9.67
CA VAL A 38 1.99 4.64 9.80
C VAL A 38 1.90 3.64 10.94
N ALA A 39 0.84 3.77 11.74
CA ALA A 39 0.52 2.81 12.80
C ALA A 39 -0.42 1.72 12.26
N GLY A 40 -0.21 0.49 12.73
CA GLY A 40 -1.08 -0.65 12.43
C GLY A 40 -0.36 -1.76 11.67
N ARG A 41 -0.98 -2.94 11.67
CA ARG A 41 -0.50 -4.12 10.93
C ARG A 41 -1.57 -4.53 9.95
N THR A 42 -1.23 -4.67 8.68
CA THR A 42 -2.09 -5.37 7.74
C THR A 42 -1.86 -6.88 7.88
N GLU A 43 -2.93 -7.66 8.01
CA GLU A 43 -2.81 -9.11 7.96
C GLU A 43 -2.40 -9.55 6.55
N ILE A 44 -1.31 -10.28 6.45
CA ILE A 44 -0.87 -10.89 5.19
C ILE A 44 -1.80 -12.08 4.90
N PRO A 45 -2.51 -12.09 3.76
CA PRO A 45 -3.37 -13.20 3.38
C PRO A 45 -2.55 -14.49 3.28
N LYS A 46 -3.09 -15.57 3.84
CA LYS A 46 -2.52 -16.92 3.68
C LYS A 46 -3.37 -17.69 2.70
N PHE A 47 -2.71 -18.28 1.71
CA PHE A 47 -3.36 -19.18 0.75
C PHE A 47 -3.13 -20.62 1.20
N ASP A 48 -4.17 -21.43 1.10
CA ASP A 48 -4.06 -22.87 1.24
C ASP A 48 -3.95 -23.55 -0.14
N SER A 49 -3.66 -24.85 -0.15
CA SER A 49 -3.59 -25.59 -1.42
C SER A 49 -4.94 -25.69 -2.14
N SER A 50 -6.05 -25.58 -1.39
CA SER A 50 -7.40 -25.69 -1.93
C SER A 50 -7.79 -24.47 -2.77
N ASP A 51 -7.29 -23.29 -2.41
CA ASP A 51 -7.42 -22.03 -3.16
C ASP A 51 -6.89 -22.15 -4.61
N PHE A 52 -5.91 -23.05 -4.82
CA PHE A 52 -5.25 -23.22 -6.11
C PHE A 52 -5.81 -24.33 -6.98
N VAL A 53 -6.73 -25.17 -6.46
CA VAL A 53 -7.31 -26.31 -7.18
C VAL A 53 -7.90 -25.91 -8.53
N PRO A 54 -8.71 -24.83 -8.65
CA PRO A 54 -9.29 -24.43 -9.93
C PRO A 54 -8.22 -24.14 -11.00
N PHE A 55 -7.11 -23.51 -10.62
CA PHE A 55 -6.01 -23.19 -11.53
C PHE A 55 -5.22 -24.43 -11.92
N ALA A 56 -4.96 -25.33 -10.96
CA ALA A 56 -4.21 -26.56 -11.19
C ALA A 56 -4.92 -27.48 -12.19
N VAL A 57 -6.23 -27.71 -12.02
CA VAL A 57 -7.01 -28.57 -12.92
C VAL A 57 -7.17 -27.98 -14.32
N SER A 58 -7.01 -26.67 -14.46
CA SER A 58 -7.06 -25.96 -15.75
C SER A 58 -5.67 -25.69 -16.34
N GLY A 59 -4.61 -26.27 -15.78
CA GLY A 59 -3.24 -26.11 -16.29
C GLY A 59 -2.69 -24.69 -16.16
N ARG A 60 -3.27 -23.85 -15.31
CA ARG A 60 -2.87 -22.45 -15.08
C ARG A 60 -1.84 -22.30 -13.97
N ALA A 61 -0.77 -23.10 -14.04
CA ALA A 61 0.35 -23.04 -13.10
C ALA A 61 1.05 -21.67 -13.12
N ASP A 62 0.99 -20.96 -14.26
CA ASP A 62 1.45 -19.58 -14.40
C ASP A 62 0.77 -18.62 -13.42
N LEU A 63 -0.55 -18.73 -13.26
CA LEU A 63 -1.31 -17.87 -12.35
C LEU A 63 -1.03 -18.20 -10.89
N ILE A 64 -0.90 -19.49 -10.54
CA ILE A 64 -0.52 -19.93 -9.19
C ILE A 64 0.82 -19.30 -8.79
N ASN A 65 1.84 -19.42 -9.65
CA ASN A 65 3.16 -18.86 -9.39
C ASN A 65 3.10 -17.34 -9.22
N ARG A 66 2.37 -16.63 -10.08
CA ARG A 66 2.22 -15.17 -9.97
C ARG A 66 1.51 -14.75 -8.69
N ILE A 67 0.47 -15.48 -8.26
CA ILE A 67 -0.24 -15.22 -6.99
C ILE A 67 0.70 -15.38 -5.80
N ILE A 68 1.46 -16.47 -5.74
CA ILE A 68 2.42 -16.72 -4.65
C ILE A 68 3.50 -15.64 -4.66
N MET A 69 4.06 -15.32 -5.83
CA MET A 69 5.10 -14.31 -5.95
C MET A 69 4.63 -12.92 -5.51
N ILE A 70 3.44 -12.47 -5.93
CA ILE A 70 2.95 -11.16 -5.52
C ILE A 70 2.62 -11.12 -4.03
N SER A 71 2.15 -12.24 -3.46
CA SER A 71 1.92 -12.35 -2.01
C SER A 71 3.22 -12.20 -1.21
N ASN A 72 4.27 -12.92 -1.61
CA ASN A 72 5.58 -12.84 -0.94
C ASN A 72 6.19 -11.44 -1.06
N ARG A 73 6.05 -10.80 -2.23
CA ARG A 73 6.53 -9.43 -2.43
C ARG A 73 5.75 -8.43 -1.59
N TYR A 74 4.43 -8.59 -1.51
CA TYR A 74 3.62 -7.75 -0.63
C TYR A 74 4.05 -7.87 0.84
N GLU A 75 4.29 -9.10 1.34
CA GLU A 75 4.80 -9.31 2.70
C GLU A 75 6.15 -8.62 2.94
N ALA A 76 7.06 -8.69 1.96
CA ALA A 76 8.35 -8.03 2.03
C ALA A 76 8.20 -6.49 2.03
N THR A 77 7.37 -5.95 1.15
CA THR A 77 7.10 -4.50 1.05
C THR A 77 6.44 -3.96 2.32
N GLU A 78 5.45 -4.66 2.87
CA GLU A 78 4.82 -4.29 4.14
C GLU A 78 5.81 -4.34 5.31
N SER A 79 6.65 -5.39 5.36
CA SER A 79 7.70 -5.49 6.38
C SER A 79 8.71 -4.35 6.28
N GLY A 80 9.11 -3.96 5.07
CA GLY A 80 9.99 -2.83 4.83
C GLY A 80 9.36 -1.49 5.21
N PHE A 81 8.07 -1.29 4.91
CA PHE A 81 7.38 -0.06 5.29
C PHE A 81 7.17 0.08 6.81
N ARG A 82 6.96 -1.04 7.50
CA ARG A 82 6.94 -1.08 8.96
C ARG A 82 8.31 -0.75 9.55
N GLU A 83 9.37 -1.38 9.07
CA GLU A 83 10.75 -1.08 9.51
C GLU A 83 11.07 0.41 9.31
N TYR A 84 10.66 0.98 8.17
CA TYR A 84 10.76 2.42 7.92
C TYR A 84 10.04 3.22 9.01
N SER A 85 8.78 2.88 9.28
CA SER A 85 7.95 3.59 10.26
C SER A 85 8.57 3.53 11.67
N GLU A 86 9.06 2.37 12.09
CA GLU A 86 9.72 2.18 13.39
C GLU A 86 11.02 3.00 13.50
N ARG A 87 11.89 2.95 12.49
CA ARG A 87 13.12 3.76 12.46
C ARG A 87 12.81 5.25 12.39
N ARG A 88 11.75 5.64 11.67
CA ARG A 88 11.33 7.04 11.53
C ARG A 88 10.84 7.62 12.85
N LEU A 89 10.12 6.82 13.65
CA LEU A 89 9.71 7.17 15.02
C LEU A 89 10.93 7.30 15.94
N SER A 90 11.84 6.32 15.91
CA SER A 90 13.09 6.40 16.70
C SER A 90 13.96 7.61 16.34
N PHE A 91 13.98 7.99 15.06
CA PHE A 91 14.67 9.21 14.62
C PHE A 91 13.96 10.49 15.09
N GLN A 92 12.64 10.48 15.16
CA GLN A 92 11.83 11.56 15.74
C GLN A 92 12.16 11.76 17.22
N ASP A 93 12.30 10.68 17.98
CA ASP A 93 12.68 10.75 19.40
C ASP A 93 14.09 11.33 19.58
N LEU A 94 15.04 10.97 18.70
CA LEU A 94 16.38 11.57 18.67
C LEU A 94 16.34 13.07 18.32
N ALA A 95 15.47 13.47 17.40
CA ALA A 95 15.32 14.85 16.93
C ALA A 95 14.59 15.74 17.94
N GLY A 96 13.72 15.17 18.77
CA GLY A 96 12.82 15.88 19.70
C GLY A 96 13.53 16.94 20.56
N PRO A 97 14.61 16.60 21.29
CA PRO A 97 15.34 17.55 22.14
C PRO A 97 15.91 18.76 21.39
N TYR A 98 16.13 18.63 20.08
CA TYR A 98 16.76 19.63 19.23
C TYR A 98 15.76 20.35 18.31
N THR A 99 14.47 20.08 18.49
CA THR A 99 13.40 20.61 17.64
C THR A 99 12.67 21.75 18.35
N THR A 100 12.63 22.91 17.71
CA THR A 100 11.91 24.09 18.18
C THR A 100 10.82 24.49 17.20
N LEU A 101 9.77 25.15 17.68
CA LEU A 101 8.77 25.80 16.82
C LEU A 101 9.36 27.09 16.26
N GLY A 102 9.44 27.17 14.93
CA GLY A 102 9.81 28.36 14.20
C GLY A 102 8.69 29.43 14.21
N PRO A 103 9.00 30.66 13.76
CA PRO A 103 8.08 31.81 13.82
C PRO A 103 6.75 31.61 13.07
N SER A 104 6.76 30.76 12.05
CA SER A 104 5.62 30.40 11.20
C SER A 104 4.91 29.11 11.65
N GLY A 105 5.22 28.59 12.85
CA GLY A 105 4.63 27.35 13.38
C GLY A 105 5.23 26.07 12.82
N GLN A 106 6.27 26.17 11.97
CA GLN A 106 7.00 25.02 11.44
C GLN A 106 7.99 24.47 12.46
N HIS A 107 8.14 23.14 12.54
CA HIS A 107 9.18 22.53 13.36
C HIS A 107 10.54 22.70 12.69
N MET A 108 11.51 23.22 13.44
CA MET A 108 12.91 23.39 13.01
C MET A 108 13.81 22.58 13.93
N THR A 109 14.57 21.66 13.37
CA THR A 109 15.53 20.83 14.11
C THR A 109 16.95 21.26 13.79
N ALA A 110 17.75 21.54 14.83
CA ALA A 110 19.17 21.86 14.69
C ALA A 110 20.01 20.94 15.56
N PHE A 111 20.64 19.94 14.95
CA PHE A 111 21.48 18.99 15.68
C PHE A 111 22.83 19.64 16.05
N PRO A 112 23.29 19.50 17.31
CA PRO A 112 24.64 19.89 17.70
C PRO A 112 25.69 18.99 17.03
N GLU A 113 26.94 19.47 16.93
CA GLU A 113 28.01 18.79 16.17
C GLU A 113 28.27 17.35 16.62
N ASP A 114 28.13 17.07 17.92
CA ASP A 114 28.32 15.76 18.53
C ASP A 114 27.26 14.73 18.12
N VAL A 115 26.07 15.19 17.68
CA VAL A 115 24.95 14.34 17.25
C VAL A 115 24.70 14.43 15.73
N ALA A 116 25.21 15.46 15.07
CA ALA A 116 24.96 15.74 13.66
C ALA A 116 25.34 14.58 12.74
N ALA A 117 26.51 13.96 12.94
CA ALA A 117 26.96 12.83 12.11
C ALA A 117 26.03 11.61 12.24
N GLN A 118 25.59 11.29 13.46
CA GLN A 118 24.64 10.20 13.70
C GLN A 118 23.28 10.51 13.06
N ALA A 119 22.81 11.75 13.18
CA ALA A 119 21.54 12.16 12.62
C ALA A 119 21.54 12.09 11.08
N GLN A 120 22.64 12.54 10.44
CA GLN A 120 22.79 12.48 8.98
C GLN A 120 22.82 11.03 8.47
N MET A 121 23.54 10.13 9.16
CA MET A 121 23.57 8.71 8.81
C MET A 121 22.17 8.09 8.87
N ARG A 122 21.41 8.34 9.96
CA ARG A 122 20.04 7.83 10.11
C ARG A 122 19.09 8.40 9.05
N ALA A 123 19.20 9.70 8.73
CA ALA A 123 18.40 10.32 7.68
C ALA A 123 18.69 9.67 6.31
N TYR A 124 19.96 9.37 6.01
CA TYR A 124 20.34 8.66 4.79
C TYR A 124 19.75 7.24 4.73
N GLU A 125 19.84 6.48 5.82
CA GLU A 125 19.25 5.14 5.90
C GLU A 125 17.72 5.16 5.70
N LEU A 126 17.03 6.13 6.31
CA LEU A 126 15.59 6.32 6.14
C LEU A 126 15.25 6.62 4.68
N GLU A 127 16.02 7.49 4.02
CA GLU A 127 15.82 7.83 2.60
C GLU A 127 15.98 6.60 1.70
N GLN A 128 17.05 5.82 1.91
CA GLN A 128 17.30 4.60 1.13
C GLN A 128 16.17 3.59 1.31
N LEU A 129 15.71 3.38 2.55
CA LEU A 129 14.67 2.42 2.86
C LEU A 129 13.32 2.83 2.25
N ILE A 130 12.89 4.09 2.42
CA ILE A 130 11.61 4.53 1.87
C ILE A 130 11.61 4.58 0.34
N THR A 131 12.75 4.91 -0.27
CA THR A 131 12.89 4.86 -1.74
C THR A 131 12.68 3.44 -2.25
N GLN A 132 13.32 2.45 -1.64
CA GLN A 132 13.16 1.04 -2.02
C GLN A 132 11.72 0.56 -1.84
N VAL A 133 11.08 0.88 -0.71
CA VAL A 133 9.67 0.52 -0.46
C VAL A 133 8.75 1.15 -1.49
N ARG A 134 8.96 2.43 -1.82
CA ARG A 134 8.19 3.15 -2.85
C ARG A 134 8.32 2.49 -4.22
N ASP A 135 9.54 2.16 -4.63
CA ASP A 135 9.79 1.52 -5.93
C ASP A 135 9.13 0.14 -6.03
N PHE A 136 9.19 -0.66 -4.96
CA PHE A 136 8.50 -1.94 -4.92
C PHE A 136 6.98 -1.78 -4.91
N ALA A 137 6.43 -0.87 -4.09
CA ALA A 137 4.99 -0.63 -4.05
C ALA A 137 4.43 -0.19 -5.42
N ASN A 138 5.15 0.68 -6.14
CA ASN A 138 4.79 1.10 -7.49
C ASN A 138 4.78 -0.06 -8.47
N LYS A 139 5.86 -0.86 -8.50
CA LYS A 139 6.00 -2.00 -9.39
C LYS A 139 4.98 -3.10 -9.11
N ASP A 140 4.81 -3.45 -7.84
CA ASP A 140 3.90 -4.52 -7.42
C ASP A 140 2.44 -4.11 -7.56
N LEU A 141 2.12 -2.81 -7.47
CA LEU A 141 0.77 -2.33 -7.75
C LEU A 141 0.38 -2.62 -9.20
N GLU A 142 1.25 -2.31 -10.16
CA GLU A 142 1.00 -2.57 -11.58
C GLU A 142 0.88 -4.08 -11.88
N GLU A 143 1.78 -4.89 -11.32
CA GLU A 143 1.68 -6.35 -11.45
C GLU A 143 0.37 -6.88 -10.84
N SER A 144 -0.02 -6.38 -9.67
CA SER A 144 -1.24 -6.82 -8.99
C SER A 144 -2.50 -6.49 -9.78
N LYS A 145 -2.55 -5.33 -10.49
CA LYS A 145 -3.64 -4.96 -11.38
C LYS A 145 -3.73 -5.91 -12.57
N SER A 146 -2.58 -6.19 -13.20
CA SER A 146 -2.49 -7.15 -14.31
C SER A 146 -2.98 -8.54 -13.88
N LEU A 147 -2.49 -9.04 -12.74
CA LEU A 147 -2.87 -10.34 -12.21
C LEU A 147 -4.36 -10.42 -11.86
N CYS A 148 -4.94 -9.39 -11.25
CA CYS A 148 -6.39 -9.33 -10.99
C CYS A 148 -7.20 -9.42 -12.30
N SER A 149 -6.76 -8.77 -13.37
CA SER A 149 -7.41 -8.86 -14.68
C SER A 149 -7.34 -10.29 -15.24
N ASP A 150 -6.20 -10.96 -15.13
CA ASP A 150 -6.02 -12.32 -15.65
C ASP A 150 -6.80 -13.36 -14.84
N ILE A 151 -6.87 -13.19 -13.51
CA ILE A 151 -7.71 -14.01 -12.63
C ILE A 151 -9.19 -13.82 -12.96
N ASP A 152 -9.66 -12.59 -13.17
CA ASP A 152 -11.06 -12.32 -13.56
C ASP A 152 -11.42 -12.98 -14.90
N LYS A 153 -10.55 -12.86 -15.91
CA LYS A 153 -10.73 -13.55 -17.20
C LYS A 153 -10.78 -15.06 -17.02
N PHE A 154 -9.87 -15.63 -16.22
CA PHE A 154 -9.85 -17.05 -15.91
C PHE A 154 -11.14 -17.49 -15.21
N ALA A 155 -11.57 -16.78 -14.16
CA ALA A 155 -12.76 -17.10 -13.40
C ALA A 155 -14.01 -17.11 -14.30
N LYS A 156 -14.17 -16.09 -15.15
CA LYS A 156 -15.26 -16.02 -16.12
C LYS A 156 -15.25 -17.21 -17.09
N ALA A 157 -14.10 -17.62 -17.59
CA ALA A 157 -13.98 -18.77 -18.49
C ALA A 157 -14.26 -20.11 -17.78
N TYR A 158 -13.68 -20.30 -16.60
CA TYR A 158 -13.82 -21.50 -15.79
C TYR A 158 -15.28 -21.74 -15.35
N LEU A 159 -15.97 -20.66 -14.95
CA LEU A 159 -17.36 -20.72 -14.48
C LEU A 159 -18.36 -20.88 -15.63
N LYS A 160 -18.10 -20.29 -16.81
CA LYS A 160 -18.90 -20.56 -18.02
C LYS A 160 -18.94 -22.04 -18.39
N GLY A 161 -17.87 -22.79 -18.09
CA GLY A 161 -17.78 -24.23 -18.33
C GLY A 161 -18.44 -25.12 -17.28
N LYS A 162 -18.95 -24.57 -16.17
CA LYS A 162 -19.48 -25.34 -15.02
C LYS A 162 -20.95 -25.07 -14.66
N GLY A 163 -21.69 -24.40 -15.54
CA GLY A 163 -23.04 -23.91 -15.23
C GLY A 163 -22.93 -22.55 -14.52
N GLY A 164 -23.49 -21.52 -15.15
CA GLY A 164 -23.24 -20.12 -14.80
C GLY A 164 -23.63 -19.74 -13.38
N PHE A 165 -23.06 -18.62 -12.92
CA PHE A 165 -23.58 -17.92 -11.75
C PHE A 165 -25.07 -17.62 -11.95
N VAL A 166 -25.88 -17.96 -10.95
CA VAL A 166 -27.04 -17.14 -10.63
C VAL A 166 -26.46 -15.76 -10.36
N SER A 167 -26.69 -14.84 -11.29
CA SER A 167 -26.62 -13.42 -11.04
C SER A 167 -27.46 -13.17 -9.79
N LEU A 168 -26.84 -13.00 -8.63
CA LEU A 168 -27.45 -12.18 -7.59
C LEU A 168 -27.48 -10.80 -8.22
N GLY A 169 -28.63 -10.49 -8.81
CA GLY A 169 -28.83 -9.30 -9.59
C GLY A 169 -28.45 -8.09 -8.74
N LEU A 170 -27.55 -7.28 -9.27
CA LEU A 170 -27.47 -5.85 -8.90
C LEU A 170 -28.77 -5.10 -9.26
N ASP A 171 -29.78 -5.79 -9.79
CA ASP A 171 -31.13 -5.30 -10.01
C ASP A 171 -31.99 -5.28 -8.74
N GLU A 172 -31.66 -5.99 -7.66
CA GLU A 172 -32.40 -5.89 -6.38
C GLU A 172 -32.04 -4.64 -5.56
N VAL A 173 -31.01 -3.87 -5.93
CA VAL A 173 -30.72 -2.57 -5.29
C VAL A 173 -31.49 -1.42 -5.96
N LYS A 174 -32.26 -1.68 -7.03
CA LYS A 174 -33.10 -0.66 -7.69
C LYS A 174 -34.58 -0.71 -7.33
N GLN A 175 -35.03 -1.64 -6.47
CA GLN A 175 -36.45 -1.74 -6.12
C GLN A 175 -36.83 -1.18 -4.73
N ASP A 176 -35.88 -0.75 -3.91
CA ASP A 176 -36.15 -0.12 -2.60
C ASP A 176 -35.81 1.38 -2.52
N VAL A 177 -35.55 2.03 -3.65
CA VAL A 177 -35.64 3.50 -3.75
C VAL A 177 -36.83 3.86 -4.63
N GLY A 178 -38.00 3.39 -4.20
CA GLY A 178 -39.27 3.95 -4.62
C GLY A 178 -39.35 5.41 -4.17
N ILE A 179 -38.98 6.30 -5.07
CA ILE A 179 -39.35 7.71 -5.04
C ILE A 179 -40.89 7.76 -4.99
N ALA A 180 -41.46 7.94 -3.81
CA ALA A 180 -42.81 8.43 -3.66
C ALA A 180 -42.76 9.96 -3.81
N ALA A 181 -42.79 10.42 -5.06
CA ALA A 181 -43.12 11.80 -5.37
C ALA A 181 -44.63 11.92 -5.67
N ALA A 182 -45.28 12.75 -4.85
CA ALA A 182 -46.47 13.58 -5.10
C ALA A 182 -47.88 12.95 -5.15
N GLY A 183 -48.77 13.53 -4.32
CA GLY A 183 -50.17 13.76 -4.69
C GLY A 183 -51.23 13.52 -3.61
N HIS A 184 -51.42 14.46 -2.68
CA HIS A 184 -52.66 15.24 -2.47
C HIS A 184 -52.58 16.11 -1.20
#